data_AF-A0A928D350-F1
#
_entry.id   AF-A0A928D350-F1
#
_cell.length_a   1.000
_cell.length_b   1.000
_cell.length_c   1.000
_cell.angle_alpha   90.00
_cell.angle_beta   90.00
_cell.angle_gamma   90.00
#
_symmetry.space_group_name_H-M   'P 1'
#
loop_
_entity.id
_entity.type
_entity.pdbx_description
1 polymer ?
#
loop_
_entity_poly.entity_id
_entity_poly.type
_entity_poly.pdbx_seq_one_letter_code
_entity_poly.pdbx_strand_id
1 'polypeptide(L)'
;MKKLILLTMAVFTGSVLFSAVPAPVLDIPCATGDMAKIKDVSANAAKVTVIRPEKLSWRTVENDQLLTFSGNPAQPRPMLLVTNPTDFKFNAPFTLQIKFRTAADHNQKARNQLMQHGYGADRISGFSIFLFMKSLHFRFGTESKTGVKSNAKIVPIMPDTEYNAVIVYDTKTVAIYLNGKLVLPPKPAQIPAVTQKTFTVGATASTGGGYAFQGSLRNIKVYNQALSIVEATKL
;
A
#
# COMPACT_ATOMS: atom_id res chain seq x y z
N MET A 1 -34.43 53.97 33.80
CA MET A 1 -33.75 53.45 32.59
C MET A 1 -32.61 52.54 33.01
N LYS A 2 -32.70 51.24 32.70
CA LYS A 2 -31.58 50.30 32.43
C LYS A 2 -32.20 48.92 32.20
N LYS A 3 -32.40 48.54 30.92
CA LYS A 3 -32.80 47.18 30.53
C LYS A 3 -31.54 46.31 30.58
N LEU A 4 -31.56 45.27 31.42
CA LEU A 4 -30.53 44.25 31.48
C LEU A 4 -30.80 43.24 30.35
N ILE A 5 -29.95 43.23 29.33
CA ILE A 5 -30.01 42.26 28.23
C ILE A 5 -29.23 41.02 28.68
N LEU A 6 -29.93 39.92 28.92
CA LEU A 6 -29.33 38.62 29.17
C LEU A 6 -28.93 38.02 27.81
N LEU A 7 -27.63 37.93 27.54
CA LEU A 7 -27.10 37.29 26.34
C LEU A 7 -26.84 35.80 26.66
N THR A 8 -27.74 34.93 26.23
CA THR A 8 -27.57 33.47 26.35
C THR A 8 -26.49 33.02 25.36
N MET A 9 -25.27 32.76 25.82
CA MET A 9 -24.25 32.07 25.01
C MET A 9 -24.69 30.62 24.83
N ALA A 10 -25.15 30.27 23.62
CA ALA A 10 -25.27 28.90 23.20
C ALA A 10 -23.86 28.32 22.99
N VAL A 11 -23.41 27.48 23.91
CA VAL A 11 -22.20 26.67 23.72
C VAL A 11 -22.57 25.56 22.74
N PHE A 12 -22.18 25.74 21.47
CA PHE A 12 -22.28 24.69 20.47
C PHE A 12 -21.17 23.68 20.74
N THR A 13 -21.46 22.63 21.50
CA THR A 13 -20.59 21.45 21.58
C THR A 13 -20.69 20.69 20.27
N GLY A 14 -19.98 21.17 19.24
CA GLY A 14 -19.80 20.43 18.01
C GLY A 14 -18.97 19.18 18.29
N SER A 15 -19.64 18.05 18.54
CA SER A 15 -19.01 16.74 18.57
C SER A 15 -18.40 16.49 17.20
N VAL A 16 -17.08 16.62 17.08
CA VAL A 16 -16.37 16.17 15.89
C VAL A 16 -16.51 14.66 15.87
N LEU A 17 -17.46 14.15 15.07
CA LEU A 17 -17.57 12.72 14.80
C LEU A 17 -16.27 12.31 14.10
N PHE A 18 -15.35 11.71 14.87
CA PHE A 18 -14.19 11.06 14.29
C PHE A 18 -14.70 9.83 13.53
N SER A 19 -14.70 9.90 12.19
CA SER A 19 -14.91 8.70 11.38
C SER A 19 -13.86 7.67 11.76
N ALA A 20 -14.30 6.49 12.18
CA ALA A 20 -13.44 5.34 12.39
C ALA A 20 -12.97 4.84 11.02
N VAL A 21 -11.71 4.40 10.92
CA VAL A 21 -11.23 3.80 9.69
C VAL A 21 -12.05 2.53 9.43
N PRO A 22 -12.66 2.37 8.23
CA PRO A 22 -13.43 1.18 7.90
C PRO A 22 -12.56 -0.08 7.95
N ALA A 23 -13.19 -1.25 8.09
CA ALA A 23 -12.48 -2.52 7.96
C ALA A 23 -11.94 -2.70 6.51
N PRO A 24 -10.72 -3.21 6.34
CA PRO A 24 -10.20 -3.53 5.01
C PRO A 24 -10.88 -4.77 4.43
N VAL A 25 -10.93 -4.85 3.10
CA VAL A 25 -11.37 -6.04 2.33
C VAL A 25 -10.22 -7.03 2.06
N LEU A 26 -8.99 -6.66 2.41
CA LEU A 26 -7.82 -7.54 2.47
C LEU A 26 -6.96 -7.06 3.63
N ASP A 27 -6.57 -7.95 4.53
CA ASP A 27 -5.64 -7.66 5.62
C ASP A 27 -4.65 -8.82 5.78
N ILE A 28 -3.40 -8.61 5.38
CA ILE A 28 -2.31 -9.57 5.58
C ILE A 28 -1.31 -8.93 6.57
N PRO A 29 -1.39 -9.27 7.87
CA PRO A 29 -0.60 -8.59 8.90
C PRO A 29 0.91 -8.84 8.77
N CYS A 30 1.31 -10.08 8.45
CA CYS A 30 2.70 -10.52 8.43
C CYS A 30 3.47 -10.17 9.73
N ALA A 31 2.95 -10.59 10.90
CA ALA A 31 3.46 -10.17 12.21
C ALA A 31 3.73 -11.32 13.21
N THR A 32 3.65 -12.59 12.78
CA THR A 32 3.57 -13.73 13.71
C THR A 32 4.82 -14.60 13.81
N GLY A 33 5.84 -14.39 12.95
CA GLY A 33 7.01 -15.26 12.93
C GLY A 33 6.77 -16.64 12.31
N ASP A 34 5.59 -16.87 11.72
CA ASP A 34 5.15 -18.17 11.24
C ASP A 34 4.60 -18.08 9.81
N MET A 35 5.27 -18.77 8.88
CA MET A 35 4.91 -18.81 7.46
C MET A 35 3.51 -19.39 7.23
N ALA A 36 3.05 -20.33 8.06
CA ALA A 36 1.71 -20.92 7.96
C ALA A 36 0.60 -19.93 8.35
N LYS A 37 0.96 -18.83 9.04
CA LYS A 37 0.03 -17.77 9.46
C LYS A 37 -0.01 -16.60 8.48
N ILE A 38 0.69 -16.68 7.34
CA ILE A 38 0.55 -15.69 6.27
C ILE A 38 -0.77 -15.94 5.54
N LYS A 39 -1.81 -15.24 5.97
CA LYS A 39 -3.17 -15.33 5.43
C LYS A 39 -3.86 -13.97 5.47
N ASP A 40 -4.90 -13.83 4.66
CA ASP A 40 -5.87 -12.75 4.82
C ASP A 40 -6.71 -12.99 6.08
N VAL A 41 -6.74 -12.02 6.99
CA VAL A 41 -7.54 -12.03 8.21
C VAL A 41 -8.79 -11.15 8.10
N SER A 42 -9.03 -10.54 6.94
CA SER A 42 -10.27 -9.81 6.65
C SER A 42 -11.45 -10.77 6.52
N ALA A 43 -12.67 -10.23 6.50
CA ALA A 43 -13.88 -10.99 6.26
C ALA A 43 -13.92 -11.67 4.87
N ASN A 44 -13.14 -11.19 3.90
CA ASN A 44 -13.07 -11.80 2.56
C ASN A 44 -12.25 -13.09 2.55
N ALA A 45 -11.32 -13.26 3.50
CA ALA A 45 -10.43 -14.43 3.60
C ALA A 45 -9.79 -14.84 2.27
N ALA A 46 -9.31 -13.85 1.50
CA ALA A 46 -8.65 -14.07 0.22
C ALA A 46 -7.51 -15.09 0.35
N LYS A 47 -7.44 -16.03 -0.61
CA LYS A 47 -6.41 -17.06 -0.62
C LYS A 47 -5.03 -16.42 -0.83
N VAL A 48 -4.14 -16.62 0.13
CA VAL A 48 -2.73 -16.24 0.05
C VAL A 48 -1.89 -17.48 -0.22
N THR A 49 -1.13 -17.48 -1.32
CA THR A 49 -0.19 -18.54 -1.67
C THR A 49 1.23 -17.99 -1.60
N VAL A 50 2.06 -18.61 -0.77
CA VAL A 50 3.48 -18.25 -0.64
C VAL A 50 4.26 -18.90 -1.78
N ILE A 51 4.93 -18.09 -2.58
CA ILE A 51 5.77 -18.53 -3.69
C ILE A 51 7.23 -18.29 -3.31
N ARG A 52 8.06 -19.33 -3.48
CA ARG A 52 9.47 -19.36 -3.08
C ARG A 52 9.67 -19.09 -1.57
N PRO A 53 9.04 -19.88 -0.68
CA PRO A 53 9.17 -19.70 0.78
C PRO A 53 10.63 -19.75 1.27
N GLU A 54 11.51 -20.45 0.56
CA GLU A 54 12.96 -20.51 0.84
C GLU A 54 13.69 -19.16 0.69
N LYS A 55 13.05 -18.17 0.08
CA LYS A 55 13.52 -16.78 -0.07
C LYS A 55 12.77 -15.80 0.84
N LEU A 56 12.00 -16.33 1.80
CA LEU A 56 11.32 -15.58 2.84
C LEU A 56 11.88 -15.96 4.20
N SER A 57 12.03 -14.97 5.08
CA SER A 57 12.47 -15.19 6.45
C SER A 57 11.80 -14.21 7.39
N TRP A 58 11.79 -14.53 8.67
CA TRP A 58 11.33 -13.61 9.72
C TRP A 58 12.51 -12.90 10.33
N ARG A 59 12.41 -11.57 10.43
CA ARG A 59 13.40 -10.74 11.14
C ARG A 59 12.72 -10.11 12.35
N THR A 60 13.32 -10.26 13.52
CA THR A 60 12.88 -9.56 14.73
C THR A 60 13.49 -8.17 14.76
N VAL A 61 12.66 -7.14 14.90
CA VAL A 61 13.12 -5.76 15.15
C VAL A 61 12.26 -5.16 16.25
N GLU A 62 12.87 -4.71 17.34
CA GLU A 62 12.17 -4.03 18.45
C GLU A 62 10.91 -4.80 18.94
N ASN A 63 11.02 -6.14 19.02
CA ASN A 63 9.97 -7.10 19.37
C ASN A 63 8.90 -7.40 18.30
N ASP A 64 8.95 -6.73 17.14
CA ASP A 64 8.08 -7.04 16.00
C ASP A 64 8.70 -8.10 15.10
N GLN A 65 7.88 -9.03 14.60
CA GLN A 65 8.25 -9.96 13.54
C GLN A 65 7.94 -9.36 12.18
N LEU A 66 8.96 -9.26 11.31
CA LEU A 66 8.83 -8.71 9.97
C LEU A 66 9.12 -9.78 8.92
N LEU A 67 8.14 -10.01 8.04
CA LEU A 67 8.32 -10.91 6.90
C LEU A 67 9.28 -10.27 5.89
N THR A 68 10.45 -10.86 5.72
CA THR A 68 11.56 -10.36 4.91
C THR A 68 11.68 -11.14 3.61
N PHE A 69 11.81 -10.41 2.51
CA PHE A 69 11.95 -10.87 1.14
C PHE A 69 13.40 -10.70 0.71
N SER A 70 14.06 -11.79 0.34
CA SER A 70 15.41 -11.76 -0.25
C SER A 70 15.35 -11.76 -1.78
N GLY A 71 14.58 -10.83 -2.36
CA GLY A 71 14.37 -10.78 -3.80
C GLY A 71 15.64 -10.38 -4.57
N ASN A 72 15.92 -11.09 -5.67
CA ASN A 72 16.96 -10.73 -6.63
C ASN A 72 16.36 -10.74 -8.05
N PRO A 73 16.55 -9.68 -8.86
CA PRO A 73 16.02 -9.64 -10.22
C PRO A 73 16.52 -10.76 -11.14
N ALA A 74 17.69 -11.34 -10.87
CA ALA A 74 18.31 -12.41 -11.66
C ALA A 74 17.91 -13.84 -11.25
N GLN A 75 17.07 -14.00 -10.23
CA GLN A 75 16.70 -15.31 -9.66
C GLN A 75 15.18 -15.43 -9.52
N PRO A 76 14.64 -16.65 -9.34
CA PRO A 76 13.24 -16.83 -8.94
C PRO A 76 12.93 -16.02 -7.67
N ARG A 77 11.80 -15.31 -7.68
CA ARG A 77 11.52 -14.24 -6.71
C ARG A 77 10.50 -14.68 -5.65
N PRO A 78 10.72 -14.39 -4.35
CA PRO A 78 9.71 -14.57 -3.33
C PRO A 78 8.52 -13.65 -3.58
N MET A 79 7.30 -14.18 -3.46
CA MET A 79 6.09 -13.37 -3.46
C MET A 79 4.95 -14.00 -2.67
N LEU A 80 4.00 -13.16 -2.28
CA LEU A 80 2.66 -13.61 -1.93
C LEU A 80 1.77 -13.44 -3.15
N LEU A 81 1.21 -14.54 -3.65
CA LEU A 81 0.15 -14.51 -4.65
C LEU A 81 -1.19 -14.51 -3.92
N VAL A 82 -1.99 -13.48 -4.11
CA VAL A 82 -3.25 -13.28 -3.40
C VAL A 82 -4.39 -13.22 -4.42
N THR A 83 -5.42 -14.05 -4.21
CA THR A 83 -6.65 -13.95 -5.01
C THR A 83 -7.31 -12.61 -4.77
N ASN A 84 -7.91 -12.00 -5.78
CA ASN A 84 -8.65 -10.76 -5.56
C ASN A 84 -9.80 -10.98 -4.55
N PRO A 85 -9.92 -10.14 -3.51
CA PRO A 85 -11.09 -10.15 -2.63
C PRO A 85 -12.37 -9.99 -3.45
N THR A 86 -13.46 -10.66 -3.06
CA THR A 86 -14.73 -10.60 -3.80
C THR A 86 -15.30 -9.19 -3.83
N ASP A 87 -15.08 -8.42 -2.76
CA ASP A 87 -15.61 -7.07 -2.60
C ASP A 87 -14.71 -6.00 -3.23
N PHE A 88 -13.50 -6.36 -3.69
CA PHE A 88 -12.60 -5.41 -4.31
C PHE A 88 -12.97 -5.17 -5.78
N LYS A 89 -13.38 -3.94 -6.06
CA LYS A 89 -13.72 -3.46 -7.40
C LYS A 89 -12.67 -2.45 -7.87
N PHE A 90 -11.92 -2.83 -8.90
CA PHE A 90 -10.83 -2.03 -9.42
C PHE A 90 -11.28 -0.70 -10.07
N ASN A 91 -12.51 -0.66 -10.59
CA ASN A 91 -13.12 0.53 -11.19
C ASN A 91 -13.89 1.41 -10.19
N ALA A 92 -13.78 1.11 -8.89
CA ALA A 92 -14.37 1.89 -7.81
C ALA A 92 -13.26 2.60 -7.01
N PRO A 93 -13.62 3.58 -6.15
CA PRO A 93 -12.67 4.14 -5.20
C PRO A 93 -12.04 3.05 -4.32
N PHE A 94 -10.75 3.18 -4.02
CA PHE A 94 -10.07 2.27 -3.11
C PHE A 94 -8.90 2.93 -2.40
N THR A 95 -8.43 2.29 -1.33
CA THR A 95 -7.22 2.69 -0.62
C THR A 95 -6.30 1.48 -0.44
N LEU A 96 -5.01 1.67 -0.63
CA LEU A 96 -3.98 0.66 -0.41
C LEU A 96 -3.10 1.10 0.75
N GLN A 97 -2.78 0.18 1.65
CA GLN A 97 -1.80 0.38 2.70
C GLN A 97 -0.73 -0.71 2.64
N ILE A 98 0.53 -0.31 2.79
CA ILE A 98 1.63 -1.24 2.99
C ILE A 98 2.69 -0.62 3.88
N LYS A 99 3.09 -1.34 4.94
CA LYS A 99 4.30 -1.00 5.69
C LYS A 99 5.48 -1.75 5.11
N PHE A 100 6.58 -1.05 4.93
CA PHE A 100 7.79 -1.62 4.36
C PHE A 100 9.05 -1.04 4.99
N ARG A 101 10.10 -1.86 5.02
CA ARG A 101 11.48 -1.46 5.30
C ARG A 101 12.36 -2.07 4.22
N THR A 102 13.12 -1.28 3.49
CA THR A 102 14.08 -1.81 2.51
C THR A 102 15.29 -2.39 3.20
N ALA A 103 16.04 -3.28 2.53
CA ALA A 103 17.32 -3.76 3.06
C ALA A 103 18.34 -2.61 3.22
N ALA A 104 19.33 -2.78 4.10
CA ALA A 104 20.35 -1.77 4.36
C ALA A 104 21.21 -1.44 3.13
N ASP A 105 21.44 -2.43 2.28
CA ASP A 105 22.17 -2.35 1.00
C ASP A 105 21.26 -1.96 -0.19
N HIS A 106 20.03 -1.51 0.07
CA HIS A 106 19.05 -1.22 -0.97
C HIS A 106 19.57 -0.21 -1.99
N ASN A 107 19.71 -0.68 -3.24
CA ASN A 107 20.02 0.18 -4.37
C ASN A 107 18.81 1.03 -4.75
N GLN A 108 18.81 2.29 -4.33
CA GLN A 108 17.75 3.25 -4.63
C GLN A 108 17.58 3.57 -6.13
N LYS A 109 18.56 3.22 -6.98
CA LYS A 109 18.48 3.33 -8.45
C LYS A 109 17.91 2.07 -9.11
N ALA A 110 17.61 1.02 -8.34
CA ALA A 110 16.94 -0.18 -8.84
C ALA A 110 15.47 -0.18 -8.44
N ARG A 111 14.60 -0.65 -9.33
CA ARG A 111 13.18 -0.80 -9.03
C ARG A 111 12.98 -1.93 -8.02
N ASN A 112 12.30 -1.62 -6.92
CA ASN A 112 11.94 -2.59 -5.87
C ASN A 112 10.42 -2.73 -5.79
N GLN A 113 9.91 -3.91 -6.11
CA GLN A 113 8.48 -4.13 -6.32
C GLN A 113 7.74 -4.43 -5.02
N LEU A 114 6.85 -3.55 -4.56
CA LEU A 114 6.08 -3.79 -3.34
C LEU A 114 4.83 -4.62 -3.60
N MET A 115 3.97 -4.16 -4.51
CA MET A 115 2.67 -4.81 -4.79
C MET A 115 2.25 -4.54 -6.23
N GLN A 116 1.62 -5.51 -6.87
CA GLN A 116 1.02 -5.37 -8.19
C GLN A 116 -0.39 -5.95 -8.16
N HIS A 117 -1.30 -5.36 -8.93
CA HIS A 117 -2.58 -5.97 -9.26
C HIS A 117 -2.63 -6.28 -10.76
N GLY A 118 -3.14 -7.46 -11.11
CA GLY A 118 -3.18 -7.96 -12.49
C GLY A 118 -1.77 -8.18 -13.05
N TYR A 119 -1.60 -7.94 -14.36
CA TYR A 119 -0.28 -7.98 -15.01
C TYR A 119 0.58 -6.74 -14.73
N GLY A 120 0.05 -5.79 -13.94
CA GLY A 120 0.69 -4.51 -13.66
C GLY A 120 0.67 -3.57 -14.86
N ALA A 121 1.13 -2.35 -14.61
CA ALA A 121 1.21 -1.28 -15.61
C ALA A 121 2.32 -1.47 -16.66
N ASP A 122 3.14 -2.51 -16.51
CA ASP A 122 4.27 -2.79 -17.40
C ASP A 122 3.92 -3.76 -18.54
N ARG A 123 2.71 -4.33 -18.56
CA ARG A 123 2.34 -5.36 -19.54
C ARG A 123 1.02 -5.10 -20.25
N ILE A 124 -0.11 -5.01 -19.53
CA ILE A 124 -1.45 -4.97 -20.18
C ILE A 124 -2.48 -4.19 -19.36
N SER A 125 -2.65 -4.49 -18.07
CA SER A 125 -3.66 -3.82 -17.24
C SER A 125 -3.37 -3.99 -15.76
N GLY A 126 -3.78 -2.99 -14.97
CA GLY A 126 -3.64 -3.00 -13.51
C GLY A 126 -2.82 -1.84 -12.99
N PHE A 127 -2.25 -2.05 -11.81
CA PHE A 127 -1.32 -1.10 -11.20
C PHE A 127 -0.13 -1.82 -10.58
N SER A 128 0.94 -1.06 -10.37
CA SER A 128 2.14 -1.50 -9.66
C SER A 128 2.58 -0.42 -8.68
N ILE A 129 2.88 -0.85 -7.45
CA ILE A 129 3.53 -0.05 -6.42
C ILE A 129 4.98 -0.50 -6.31
N PHE A 130 5.91 0.43 -6.49
CA PHE A 130 7.34 0.13 -6.38
C PHE A 130 8.14 1.32 -5.86
N LEU A 131 9.34 1.03 -5.38
CA LEU A 131 10.32 2.03 -4.98
C LEU A 131 11.31 2.26 -6.11
N PHE A 132 11.59 3.53 -6.41
CA PHE A 132 12.62 3.92 -7.38
C PHE A 132 13.01 5.39 -7.16
N MET A 133 14.31 5.68 -7.16
CA MET A 133 14.86 7.03 -6.99
C MET A 133 14.31 7.73 -5.73
N LYS A 134 14.43 7.05 -4.57
CA LYS A 134 13.97 7.53 -3.25
C LYS A 134 12.47 7.85 -3.15
N SER A 135 11.66 7.41 -4.11
CA SER A 135 10.24 7.70 -4.17
C SER A 135 9.42 6.41 -4.20
N LEU A 136 8.21 6.47 -3.66
CA LEU A 136 7.16 5.46 -3.87
C LEU A 136 6.43 5.81 -5.16
N HIS A 137 6.37 4.90 -6.11
CA HIS A 137 5.66 5.07 -7.38
C HIS A 137 4.38 4.24 -7.34
N PHE A 138 3.29 4.84 -7.80
CA PHE A 138 2.05 4.17 -8.11
C PHE A 138 1.79 4.30 -9.60
N ARG A 139 2.05 3.22 -10.32
CA ARG A 139 1.98 3.18 -11.78
C ARG A 139 0.74 2.41 -12.21
N PHE A 140 0.06 2.88 -13.24
CA PHE A 140 -1.16 2.30 -13.79
C PHE A 140 -1.18 2.53 -15.30
N GLY A 141 -2.02 1.82 -16.05
CA GLY A 141 -2.16 2.06 -17.49
C GLY A 141 -1.37 1.12 -18.40
N THR A 142 -1.55 1.31 -19.72
CA THR A 142 -0.96 0.49 -20.80
C THR A 142 0.32 1.07 -21.40
N GLU A 143 0.74 2.27 -20.98
CA GLU A 143 1.91 2.96 -21.54
C GLU A 143 2.95 3.32 -20.49
N SER A 144 4.20 3.45 -20.94
CA SER A 144 5.39 3.52 -20.08
C SER A 144 5.48 4.75 -19.16
N LYS A 145 4.51 5.68 -19.23
CA LYS A 145 4.54 7.00 -18.58
C LYS A 145 3.35 7.31 -17.66
N THR A 146 2.34 6.45 -17.57
CA THR A 146 1.16 6.73 -16.72
C THR A 146 1.40 6.31 -15.28
N GLY A 147 1.34 7.27 -14.35
CA GLY A 147 1.54 7.01 -12.93
C GLY A 147 1.83 8.27 -12.13
N VAL A 148 1.84 8.13 -10.82
CA VAL A 148 2.20 9.18 -9.88
C VAL A 148 3.25 8.68 -8.90
N LYS A 149 3.93 9.58 -8.19
CA LYS A 149 4.94 9.21 -7.20
C LYS A 149 4.94 10.16 -6.01
N SER A 150 5.41 9.68 -4.87
CA SER A 150 5.67 10.54 -3.71
C SER A 150 6.73 11.60 -4.01
N ASN A 151 6.63 12.75 -3.36
CA ASN A 151 7.66 13.79 -3.44
C ASN A 151 8.81 13.49 -2.47
N ALA A 152 9.93 13.00 -3.00
CA ALA A 152 11.13 12.70 -2.22
C ALA A 152 11.76 13.93 -1.52
N LYS A 153 11.39 15.17 -1.90
CA LYS A 153 11.79 16.36 -1.15
C LYS A 153 11.01 16.53 0.16
N ILE A 154 9.81 15.94 0.26
CA ILE A 154 8.96 15.99 1.47
C ILE A 154 9.30 14.84 2.41
N VAL A 155 9.35 13.62 1.88
CA VAL A 155 9.80 12.41 2.58
C VAL A 155 10.60 11.55 1.60
N PRO A 156 11.94 11.52 1.70
CA PRO A 156 12.75 10.61 0.91
C PRO A 156 12.67 9.20 1.49
N ILE A 157 12.57 8.18 0.62
CA ILE A 157 12.71 6.77 1.02
C ILE A 157 14.19 6.42 1.16
N MET A 158 14.60 6.08 2.38
CA MET A 158 15.97 5.73 2.76
C MET A 158 16.10 4.23 3.09
N PRO A 159 17.29 3.63 2.90
CA PRO A 159 17.55 2.24 3.28
C PRO A 159 17.31 1.98 4.77
N ASP A 160 16.95 0.74 5.11
CA ASP A 160 16.73 0.24 6.48
C ASP A 160 15.78 1.09 7.35
N THR A 161 14.97 1.94 6.72
CA THR A 161 13.98 2.80 7.39
C THR A 161 12.59 2.24 7.15
N GLU A 162 11.77 2.19 8.22
CA GLU A 162 10.37 1.77 8.09
C GLU A 162 9.50 2.93 7.59
N TYR A 163 8.60 2.62 6.66
CA TYR A 163 7.59 3.52 6.15
C TYR A 163 6.23 2.84 6.15
N ASN A 164 5.19 3.61 6.46
CA ASN A 164 3.81 3.28 6.19
C ASN A 164 3.32 4.06 4.97
N ALA A 165 3.10 3.38 3.85
CA ALA A 165 2.55 3.98 2.65
C ALA A 165 1.05 3.78 2.57
N VAL A 166 0.33 4.87 2.30
CA VAL A 166 -1.11 4.87 2.02
C VAL A 166 -1.35 5.56 0.68
N ILE A 167 -2.03 4.88 -0.24
CA ILE A 167 -2.39 5.39 -1.56
C ILE A 167 -3.92 5.41 -1.64
N VAL A 168 -4.50 6.58 -1.84
CA VAL A 168 -5.96 6.78 -1.95
C VAL A 168 -6.29 7.08 -3.40
N TYR A 169 -7.21 6.32 -4.00
CA TYR A 169 -7.74 6.53 -5.34
C TYR A 169 -9.25 6.75 -5.28
N ASP A 170 -9.73 7.89 -5.81
CA ASP A 170 -11.15 8.28 -5.75
C ASP A 170 -11.91 8.12 -7.07
N THR A 171 -11.34 7.37 -8.04
CA THR A 171 -11.72 7.26 -9.46
C THR A 171 -11.20 8.36 -10.40
N LYS A 172 -10.87 9.55 -9.87
CA LYS A 172 -10.41 10.70 -10.66
C LYS A 172 -8.97 11.12 -10.34
N THR A 173 -8.56 10.91 -9.09
CA THR A 173 -7.29 11.36 -8.55
C THR A 173 -6.66 10.33 -7.64
N VAL A 174 -5.34 10.44 -7.48
CA VAL A 174 -4.55 9.70 -6.50
C VAL A 174 -3.88 10.67 -5.53
N ALA A 175 -3.94 10.36 -4.24
CA ALA A 175 -3.12 10.97 -3.20
C ALA A 175 -2.21 9.91 -2.56
N ILE A 176 -1.03 10.33 -2.08
CA ILE A 176 -0.08 9.45 -1.39
C ILE A 176 0.31 10.07 -0.05
N TYR A 177 0.26 9.24 0.99
CA TYR A 177 0.76 9.53 2.32
C TYR A 177 1.91 8.60 2.67
N LEU A 178 2.93 9.14 3.35
CA LEU A 178 4.00 8.37 3.98
C LEU A 178 4.05 8.75 5.45
N ASN A 179 3.93 7.77 6.34
CA ASN A 179 3.92 7.97 7.80
C ASN A 179 2.89 9.02 8.23
N GLY A 180 1.66 8.93 7.69
CA GLY A 180 0.59 9.89 7.96
C GLY A 180 0.77 11.28 7.33
N LYS A 181 1.88 11.57 6.64
CA LYS A 181 2.14 12.86 5.98
C LYS A 181 1.75 12.81 4.50
N LEU A 182 0.98 13.79 4.03
CA LEU A 182 0.66 13.95 2.60
C LEU A 182 1.93 14.30 1.81
N VAL A 183 2.37 13.39 0.94
CA VAL A 183 3.59 13.55 0.10
C VAL A 183 3.29 13.69 -1.39
N LEU A 184 2.05 13.39 -1.78
CA LEU A 184 1.49 13.73 -3.08
C LEU A 184 0.04 14.21 -2.85
N PRO A 185 -0.26 15.49 -3.08
CA PRO A 185 -1.66 15.95 -3.08
C PRO A 185 -2.44 15.30 -4.23
N PRO A 186 -3.78 15.26 -4.18
CA PRO A 186 -4.60 14.69 -5.24
C PRO A 186 -4.13 15.09 -6.65
N LYS A 187 -3.71 14.10 -7.44
CA LYS A 187 -3.29 14.27 -8.84
C LYS A 187 -4.20 13.49 -9.76
N PRO A 188 -4.57 14.05 -10.94
CA PRO A 188 -5.36 13.33 -11.92
C PRO A 188 -4.79 11.95 -12.24
N ALA A 189 -5.65 10.95 -12.19
CA ALA A 189 -5.31 9.56 -12.42
C ALA A 189 -6.52 8.83 -12.98
N GLN A 190 -6.33 8.13 -14.09
CA GLN A 190 -7.31 7.22 -14.67
C GLN A 190 -6.67 5.86 -14.80
N ILE A 191 -7.21 4.90 -14.07
CA ILE A 191 -6.70 3.54 -14.03
C ILE A 191 -7.59 2.71 -14.96
N PRO A 192 -7.09 2.19 -16.09
CA PRO A 192 -7.92 1.47 -17.05
C PRO A 192 -8.38 0.13 -16.47
N ALA A 193 -9.49 -0.37 -17.00
CA ALA A 193 -10.07 -1.64 -16.59
C ALA A 193 -9.07 -2.81 -16.69
N VAL A 194 -9.18 -3.73 -15.74
CA VAL A 194 -8.33 -4.91 -15.62
C VAL A 194 -9.01 -6.16 -16.10
N THR A 195 -8.24 -7.01 -16.78
CA THR A 195 -8.69 -8.34 -17.24
C THR A 195 -8.30 -9.46 -16.26
N GLN A 196 -7.24 -9.27 -15.48
CA GLN A 196 -6.79 -10.22 -14.45
C GLN A 196 -7.01 -9.69 -13.04
N LYS A 197 -7.43 -10.56 -12.12
CA LYS A 197 -7.85 -10.24 -10.76
C LYS A 197 -7.02 -11.00 -9.72
N THR A 198 -5.75 -10.65 -9.59
CA THR A 198 -4.87 -11.17 -8.53
C THR A 198 -3.93 -10.07 -8.07
N PHE A 199 -3.53 -10.11 -6.80
CA PHE A 199 -2.41 -9.32 -6.32
C PHE A 199 -1.16 -10.19 -6.23
N THR A 200 -0.02 -9.60 -6.58
CA THR A 200 1.30 -10.12 -6.19
C THR A 200 1.97 -9.14 -5.25
N VAL A 201 2.51 -9.63 -4.15
CA VAL A 201 3.24 -8.82 -3.15
C VAL A 201 4.69 -9.28 -3.11
N GLY A 202 5.63 -8.35 -3.24
CA GLY A 202 7.07 -8.61 -3.20
C GLY A 202 7.73 -8.90 -4.55
N ALA A 203 6.98 -9.12 -5.63
CA ALA A 203 7.55 -9.24 -6.99
C ALA A 203 6.49 -9.08 -8.10
N THR A 204 6.94 -8.81 -9.34
CA THR A 204 6.05 -8.69 -10.52
C THR A 204 5.75 -10.02 -11.19
N ALA A 205 6.63 -11.01 -11.02
CA ALA A 205 6.53 -12.36 -11.59
C ALA A 205 7.44 -13.33 -10.83
N SER A 206 7.03 -14.60 -10.75
CA SER A 206 7.75 -15.66 -10.01
C SER A 206 8.92 -16.25 -10.80
N THR A 207 8.89 -16.12 -12.13
CA THR A 207 9.89 -16.62 -13.07
C THR A 207 10.16 -15.57 -14.18
N GLY A 208 11.22 -15.79 -14.97
CA GLY A 208 11.58 -14.91 -16.09
C GLY A 208 12.03 -13.49 -15.66
N GLY A 209 12.05 -12.54 -16.60
CA GLY A 209 12.39 -11.14 -16.31
C GLY A 209 11.33 -10.42 -15.47
N GLY A 210 11.76 -9.59 -14.51
CA GLY A 210 10.88 -8.87 -13.60
C GLY A 210 11.61 -8.24 -12.41
N TYR A 211 10.84 -7.60 -11.53
CA TYR A 211 11.34 -6.89 -10.36
C TYR A 211 10.95 -7.61 -9.07
N ALA A 212 11.83 -7.55 -8.07
CA ALA A 212 11.64 -8.15 -6.76
C ALA A 212 11.77 -7.08 -5.66
N PHE A 213 11.21 -7.34 -4.50
CA PHE A 213 11.47 -6.58 -3.29
C PHE A 213 12.63 -7.19 -2.51
N GLN A 214 13.50 -6.32 -1.99
CA GLN A 214 14.52 -6.69 -1.02
C GLN A 214 14.30 -5.88 0.25
N GLY A 215 13.83 -6.53 1.31
CA GLY A 215 13.43 -5.88 2.55
C GLY A 215 12.27 -6.58 3.23
N SER A 216 11.65 -5.95 4.22
CA SER A 216 10.52 -6.50 4.96
C SER A 216 9.21 -5.78 4.67
N LEU A 217 8.09 -6.53 4.66
CA LEU A 217 6.74 -6.02 4.45
C LEU A 217 5.83 -6.44 5.62
N ARG A 218 4.91 -5.56 6.01
CA ARG A 218 3.84 -5.87 6.96
C ARG A 218 2.59 -5.02 6.71
N ASN A 219 1.48 -5.37 7.36
CA ASN A 219 0.20 -4.65 7.29
C ASN A 219 -0.20 -4.31 5.84
N ILE A 220 -0.26 -5.33 4.99
CA ILE A 220 -0.71 -5.16 3.61
C ILE A 220 -2.23 -5.12 3.64
N LYS A 221 -2.81 -3.95 3.38
CA LYS A 221 -4.27 -3.76 3.45
C LYS A 221 -4.84 -3.14 2.19
N VAL A 222 -6.05 -3.56 1.85
CA VAL A 222 -6.85 -2.96 0.78
C VAL A 222 -8.21 -2.59 1.34
N TYR A 223 -8.65 -1.37 1.06
CA TYR A 223 -9.98 -0.87 1.40
C TYR A 223 -10.74 -0.64 0.09
N ASN A 224 -12.01 -1.02 0.05
CA ASN A 224 -12.89 -0.86 -1.12
C ASN A 224 -13.54 0.53 -1.19
N GLN A 225 -12.91 1.54 -0.58
CA GLN A 225 -13.30 2.94 -0.64
C GLN A 225 -12.08 3.87 -0.61
N ALA A 226 -12.24 5.08 -1.14
CA ALA A 226 -11.29 6.16 -0.91
C ALA A 226 -11.44 6.65 0.54
N LEU A 227 -10.39 6.48 1.35
CA LEU A 227 -10.37 7.01 2.70
C LEU A 227 -10.26 8.53 2.68
N SER A 228 -10.95 9.17 3.63
CA SER A 228 -10.80 10.60 3.89
C SER A 228 -9.37 10.93 4.33
N ILE A 229 -9.00 12.21 4.28
CA ILE A 229 -7.69 12.67 4.76
C ILE A 229 -7.48 12.25 6.23
N VAL A 230 -8.51 12.40 7.07
CA VAL A 230 -8.44 12.06 8.50
C VAL A 230 -8.24 10.56 8.72
N GLU A 231 -8.84 9.70 7.91
CA GLU A 231 -8.65 8.26 8.01
C GLU A 231 -7.29 7.83 7.47
N ALA A 232 -6.88 8.37 6.31
CA ALA A 232 -5.62 8.04 5.67
C ALA A 232 -4.39 8.45 6.49
N THR A 233 -4.48 9.52 7.27
CA THR A 233 -3.38 9.98 8.14
C THR A 233 -3.28 9.19 9.46
N LYS A 234 -4.34 8.48 9.86
CA LYS A 234 -4.38 7.61 11.05
C LYS A 234 -3.83 6.21 10.80
N LEU A 235 -3.86 5.75 9.55
CA LEU A 235 -3.31 4.46 9.15
C LEU A 235 -1.81 4.39 9.35
#